data_AF-A0A374TGA1-F1
#
_entry.id   AF-A0A374TGA1-F1
#
_cell.length_a   1.000
_cell.length_b   1.000
_cell.length_c   1.000
_cell.angle_alpha   90.00
_cell.angle_beta   90.00
_cell.angle_gamma   90.00
#
_symmetry.space_group_name_H-M   'P 1'
#
loop_
_entity.id
_entity.type
_entity.pdbx_description
1 polymer ?
#
loop_
_entity_poly.entity_id
_entity_poly.type
_entity_poly.pdbx_seq_one_letter_code
_entity_poly.pdbx_strand_id
1 'polypeptide(L)'
;MGGRYRRVAANEDGLMVWGKSGKSQFFPFDKLDHVLDGERIFVAMFADQGVTIPKDTFVRGDAEQFGPFLKARINKKLRIETKRKKMKAEKAAAEAKQGDKPQETKGKQRKQKKSKKKR
;
A
#
# COMPACT_ATOMS: atom_id res chain seq x y z
N MET A 1 20.37 -39.29 3.79
CA MET A 1 19.59 -38.19 4.41
C MET A 1 19.78 -36.89 3.62
N GLY A 2 19.15 -36.77 2.44
CA GLY A 2 19.46 -35.69 1.48
C GLY A 2 18.31 -34.69 1.29
N GLY A 3 18.62 -33.40 1.43
CA GLY A 3 17.95 -32.29 0.76
C GLY A 3 16.56 -31.90 1.29
N ARG A 4 16.52 -31.25 2.46
CA ARG A 4 15.33 -30.65 3.09
C ARG A 4 14.99 -29.26 2.53
N TYR A 5 15.44 -28.92 1.32
CA TYR A 5 15.42 -27.52 0.89
C TYR A 5 14.03 -27.11 0.41
N ARG A 6 13.38 -26.25 1.19
CA ARG A 6 12.30 -25.39 0.70
C ARG A 6 12.95 -24.36 -0.22
N ARG A 7 12.49 -24.26 -1.46
CA ARG A 7 12.94 -23.17 -2.34
C ARG A 7 12.12 -21.95 -2.03
N VAL A 8 12.74 -20.79 -2.09
CA VAL A 8 12.06 -19.52 -1.83
C VAL A 8 12.46 -18.55 -2.92
N ALA A 9 11.49 -17.82 -3.46
CA ALA A 9 11.70 -16.72 -4.38
C ALA A 9 10.91 -15.50 -3.87
N ALA A 10 11.57 -14.36 -3.77
CA ALA A 10 10.90 -13.09 -3.50
C ALA A 10 10.76 -12.31 -4.79
N ASN A 11 9.58 -11.72 -5.00
CA ASN A 11 9.30 -10.80 -6.10
C ASN A 11 8.83 -9.45 -5.53
N GLU A 12 8.23 -8.59 -6.36
CA GLU A 12 7.77 -7.29 -5.90
C GLU A 12 6.56 -7.34 -4.96
N ASP A 13 5.73 -8.38 -5.13
CA ASP A 13 4.39 -8.50 -4.55
C ASP A 13 4.37 -9.45 -3.34
N GLY A 14 5.33 -10.36 -3.23
CA GLY A 14 5.34 -11.37 -2.20
C GLY A 14 6.49 -12.37 -2.29
N LEU A 15 6.32 -13.44 -1.51
CA LEU A 15 7.27 -14.52 -1.34
C LEU A 15 6.62 -15.82 -1.80
N MET A 16 7.22 -16.49 -2.78
CA MET A 16 6.81 -17.82 -3.22
C MET A 16 7.71 -18.87 -2.56
N VAL A 17 7.07 -19.83 -1.90
CA VAL A 17 7.74 -20.90 -1.15
C VAL A 17 7.32 -22.23 -1.73
N TRP A 18 8.29 -23.07 -2.10
CA TRP A 18 8.04 -24.43 -2.56
C TRP A 18 8.38 -25.43 -1.46
N GLY A 19 7.40 -26.23 -1.08
CA GLY A 19 7.56 -27.35 -0.15
C GLY A 19 8.23 -28.55 -0.80
N LYS A 20 8.68 -29.49 0.05
CA LYS A 20 9.32 -30.75 -0.39
C LYS A 20 8.40 -31.62 -1.28
N SER A 21 7.08 -31.46 -1.15
CA SER A 21 6.07 -32.14 -1.96
C SER A 21 5.89 -31.56 -3.36
N GLY A 22 6.64 -30.52 -3.73
CA GLY A 22 6.46 -29.78 -4.99
C GLY A 22 5.33 -28.77 -4.94
N LYS A 23 4.52 -28.74 -3.88
CA LYS A 23 3.48 -27.72 -3.66
C LYS A 23 4.12 -26.35 -3.42
N SER A 24 3.67 -25.34 -4.14
CA SER A 24 4.01 -23.95 -3.89
C SER A 24 2.96 -23.27 -3.02
N GLN A 25 3.39 -22.31 -2.22
CA GLN A 25 2.55 -21.40 -1.47
C GLN A 25 3.05 -19.99 -1.69
N PHE A 26 2.13 -19.07 -1.95
CA PHE A 26 2.44 -17.66 -2.13
C PHE A 26 2.04 -16.87 -0.89
N PHE A 27 2.96 -16.02 -0.42
CA PHE A 27 2.80 -15.17 0.74
C PHE A 27 2.88 -13.70 0.31
N PRO A 28 1.75 -12.98 0.22
CA PRO A 28 1.74 -11.59 -0.23
C PRO A 28 2.38 -10.66 0.80
N PHE A 29 3.19 -9.69 0.35
CA PHE A 29 3.80 -8.70 1.25
C PHE A 29 2.79 -7.74 1.88
N ASP A 30 1.58 -7.65 1.33
CA ASP A 30 0.48 -6.92 1.98
C ASP A 30 0.16 -7.45 3.39
N LYS A 31 0.42 -8.75 3.62
CA LYS A 31 0.24 -9.40 4.92
C LYS A 31 1.53 -9.50 5.73
N LEU A 32 2.65 -9.00 5.22
CA LEU A 32 3.93 -9.05 5.93
C LEU A 32 3.92 -8.01 7.05
N ASP A 33 4.01 -8.48 8.30
CA ASP A 33 3.97 -7.62 9.48
C ASP A 33 5.37 -7.21 9.90
N HIS A 34 6.25 -8.19 10.08
CA HIS A 34 7.63 -7.95 10.50
C HIS A 34 8.56 -9.08 10.04
N VAL A 35 9.85 -8.77 10.04
CA VAL A 35 10.91 -9.69 9.63
C VAL A 35 11.93 -9.76 10.76
N LEU A 36 12.16 -10.96 11.27
CA LEU A 36 13.24 -11.24 12.22
C LEU A 36 14.48 -11.65 11.44
N ASP A 37 15.55 -10.90 11.64
CA ASP A 37 16.86 -11.15 11.07
C ASP A 37 17.72 -11.83 12.13
N GLY A 38 17.80 -13.16 12.07
CA GLY A 38 18.63 -13.96 12.95
C GLY A 38 19.99 -14.24 12.33
N GLU A 39 20.95 -14.66 13.14
CA GLU A 39 22.32 -14.93 12.69
C GLU A 39 22.37 -15.99 11.57
N ARG A 40 21.52 -17.03 11.64
CA ARG A 40 21.50 -18.15 10.68
C ARG A 40 20.23 -18.25 9.84
N ILE A 41 19.16 -17.55 10.22
CA ILE A 41 17.85 -17.67 9.59
C ILE A 41 17.17 -16.30 9.50
N PHE A 42 16.34 -16.12 8.47
CA PHE A 42 15.32 -15.10 8.42
C PHE A 42 13.97 -15.70 8.80
N VAL A 43 13.15 -14.94 9.53
CA VAL A 43 11.74 -15.27 9.77
C VAL A 43 10.88 -14.13 9.25
N ALA A 44 10.11 -14.38 8.20
CA ALA A 44 9.12 -13.45 7.67
C ALA A 44 7.75 -13.80 8.24
N MET A 45 7.17 -12.89 9.03
CA MET A 45 5.88 -13.09 9.69
C MET A 45 4.76 -12.47 8.87
N PHE A 46 3.84 -13.31 8.42
CA PHE A 46 2.66 -12.95 7.65
C PHE A 46 1.40 -13.20 8.48
N ALA A 47 0.87 -12.19 9.16
CA ALA A 47 -0.23 -12.33 10.11
C ALA A 47 0.02 -13.46 11.14
N ASP A 48 -0.65 -14.58 10.98
CA ASP A 48 -0.59 -15.77 11.83
C ASP A 48 0.43 -16.83 11.35
N GLN A 49 1.06 -16.64 10.18
CA GLN A 49 1.97 -17.61 9.57
C GLN A 49 3.40 -17.08 9.45
N GLY A 50 4.38 -17.86 9.92
CA GLY A 50 5.80 -17.55 9.79
C GLY A 50 6.50 -18.40 8.73
N VAL A 51 7.26 -17.74 7.83
CA VAL A 51 8.16 -18.41 6.89
C VAL A 51 9.60 -18.29 7.37
N THR A 52 10.23 -19.44 7.65
CA THR A 52 11.63 -19.52 8.05
C THR A 52 12.53 -19.86 6.86
N ILE A 53 13.58 -19.06 6.66
CA ILE A 53 14.47 -19.12 5.50
C ILE A 53 15.91 -19.13 6.01
N PRO A 54 16.61 -20.26 5.93
CA PRO A 54 18.01 -20.31 6.33
C PRO A 54 18.92 -19.52 5.40
N LYS A 55 19.89 -18.78 5.94
CA LYS A 55 20.82 -17.93 5.16
C LYS A 55 21.77 -18.71 4.25
N ASP A 56 22.02 -19.98 4.58
CA ASP A 56 22.83 -20.91 3.80
C ASP A 56 22.09 -21.53 2.61
N THR A 57 20.78 -21.26 2.46
CA THR A 57 19.95 -21.84 1.39
C THR A 57 19.78 -20.96 0.16
N PHE A 58 20.39 -19.76 0.15
CA PHE A 58 20.31 -18.83 -0.98
C PHE A 58 21.19 -19.31 -2.13
N VAL A 59 20.54 -19.77 -3.20
CA VAL A 59 21.22 -20.23 -4.43
C VAL A 59 21.39 -19.10 -5.44
N ARG A 60 20.51 -18.07 -5.37
CA ARG A 60 20.58 -16.85 -6.18
C ARG A 60 20.17 -15.65 -5.32
N GLY A 61 20.94 -14.57 -5.39
CA GLY A 61 20.83 -13.43 -4.47
C GLY A 61 21.61 -13.67 -3.17
N ASP A 62 21.78 -12.61 -2.39
CA ASP A 62 22.52 -12.63 -1.13
C ASP A 62 21.58 -12.55 0.08
N ALA A 63 21.87 -13.34 1.11
CA ALA A 63 21.21 -13.24 2.41
C ALA A 63 21.33 -11.83 2.98
N GLU A 64 22.49 -11.17 2.85
CA GLU A 64 22.71 -9.81 3.36
C GLU A 64 21.83 -8.76 2.66
N GLN A 65 21.43 -9.02 1.42
CA GLN A 65 20.52 -8.16 0.66
C GLN A 65 19.06 -8.50 0.92
N PHE A 66 18.77 -9.75 1.25
CA PHE A 66 17.41 -10.26 1.44
C PHE A 66 16.71 -9.67 2.68
N GLY A 67 17.42 -9.55 3.81
CA GLY A 67 16.88 -8.91 5.02
C GLY A 67 16.45 -7.45 4.77
N PRO A 68 17.35 -6.58 4.28
CA PRO A 68 17.03 -5.21 3.89
C PRO A 68 15.94 -5.12 2.82
N PHE A 69 15.91 -6.05 1.85
CA PHE A 69 14.87 -6.11 0.81
C PHE A 69 13.47 -6.28 1.42
N LEU A 70 13.29 -7.23 2.36
CA LEU A 70 11.98 -7.42 3.01
C LEU A 70 11.61 -6.23 3.89
N LYS A 71 12.56 -5.67 4.65
CA LYS A 71 12.33 -4.46 5.46
C LYS A 71 11.95 -3.25 4.60
N ALA A 72 12.56 -3.08 3.44
CA ALA A 72 12.24 -2.02 2.51
C ALA A 72 10.80 -2.12 1.97
N ARG A 73 10.27 -3.34 1.81
CA ARG A 73 8.88 -3.56 1.39
C ARG A 73 7.87 -3.14 2.46
N ILE A 74 8.15 -3.44 3.73
CA ILE A 74 7.35 -2.94 4.87
C ILE A 74 7.34 -1.40 4.87
N ASN A 75 8.51 -0.78 4.74
CA ASN A 75 8.63 0.69 4.74
C ASN A 75 7.94 1.34 3.51
N LYS A 76 8.00 0.69 2.34
CA LYS A 76 7.29 1.17 1.13
C LYS A 76 5.77 1.13 1.33
N LYS A 77 5.22 0.08 1.95
CA LYS A 77 3.79 -0.01 2.31
C LYS A 77 3.37 1.14 3.22
N LEU A 78 4.09 1.33 4.34
CA LEU A 78 3.82 2.43 5.28
C LEU A 78 3.84 3.80 4.58
N ARG A 79 4.81 4.03 3.69
CA ARG A 79 4.92 5.27 2.93
C ARG A 79 3.78 5.48 1.93
N ILE A 80 3.31 4.43 1.26
CA ILE A 80 2.17 4.51 0.31
C ILE A 80 0.86 4.75 1.07
N GLU A 81 0.62 4.04 2.16
CA GLU A 81 -0.57 4.24 3.00
C GLU A 81 -0.62 5.65 3.59
N THR A 82 0.52 6.17 4.04
CA THR A 82 0.63 7.54 4.59
C THR A 82 0.35 8.59 3.50
N LYS A 83 0.89 8.42 2.29
CA LYS A 83 0.57 9.29 1.14
C LYS A 83 -0.91 9.23 0.76
N ARG A 84 -1.53 8.05 0.74
CA ARG A 84 -2.97 7.90 0.47
C ARG A 84 -3.83 8.60 1.52
N LYS A 85 -3.51 8.46 2.81
CA LYS A 85 -4.22 9.18 3.88
C LYS A 85 -4.07 10.70 3.74
N LYS A 86 -2.88 11.19 3.43
CA LYS A 86 -2.65 12.64 3.21
C LYS A 86 -3.45 13.16 2.03
N MET A 87 -3.43 12.47 0.88
CA MET A 87 -4.24 12.85 -0.28
C MET A 87 -5.75 12.83 0.00
N LYS A 88 -6.23 11.85 0.77
CA LYS A 88 -7.66 11.77 1.13
C LYS A 88 -8.07 12.90 2.08
N ALA A 89 -7.21 13.29 3.02
CA ALA A 89 -7.43 14.42 3.92
C ALA A 89 -7.38 15.77 3.19
N GLU A 90 -6.45 15.94 2.25
CA GLU A 90 -6.33 17.16 1.44
C GLU A 90 -7.50 17.31 0.48
N LYS A 91 -7.98 16.20 -0.11
CA LYS A 91 -9.20 16.18 -0.92
C LYS A 91 -10.44 16.53 -0.09
N ALA A 92 -10.57 16.00 1.12
CA ALA A 92 -11.67 16.35 2.04
C ALA A 92 -11.61 17.82 2.50
N ALA A 93 -10.41 18.37 2.73
CA ALA A 93 -10.23 19.79 3.07
C ALA A 93 -10.55 20.72 1.89
N ALA A 94 -10.21 20.33 0.66
CA ALA A 94 -10.55 21.08 -0.55
C ALA A 94 -12.07 21.07 -0.84
N GLU A 95 -12.73 19.93 -0.60
CA GLU A 95 -14.19 19.79 -0.75
C GLU A 95 -14.94 20.63 0.30
N ALA A 96 -14.43 20.67 1.55
CA ALA A 96 -14.97 21.53 2.61
C ALA A 96 -14.83 23.03 2.32
N LYS A 97 -13.78 23.46 1.59
CA LYS A 97 -13.61 24.87 1.16
C LYS A 97 -14.42 25.24 -0.08
N GLN A 98 -14.96 24.27 -0.83
CA GLN A 98 -15.88 24.53 -1.96
C GLN A 98 -17.35 24.66 -1.53
N GLY A 99 -17.69 24.28 -0.29
CA GLY A 99 -19.04 24.45 0.29
C GLY A 99 -19.40 25.89 0.69
N ASP A 100 -18.42 26.79 0.79
CA ASP A 100 -18.63 28.21 1.13
C ASP A 100 -18.61 29.08 -0.13
N LYS A 101 -19.55 28.84 -1.06
CA LYS A 101 -19.91 29.85 -2.06
C LYS A 101 -21.08 30.66 -1.51
N PRO A 102 -20.95 31.99 -1.35
CA PRO A 102 -22.08 32.81 -0.94
C PRO A 102 -23.20 32.71 -1.98
N GLN A 103 -24.42 32.41 -1.52
CA GLN A 103 -25.66 32.53 -2.28
C GLN A 103 -25.78 33.98 -2.79
N GLU A 104 -25.35 34.23 -4.02
CA GLU A 104 -25.41 35.55 -4.63
C GLU A 104 -26.88 35.86 -5.00
N THR A 105 -27.43 36.77 -4.23
CA THR A 105 -28.65 37.55 -4.35
C THR A 105 -28.88 38.15 -5.74
N LYS A 106 -29.58 37.47 -6.67
CA LYS A 106 -30.08 38.14 -7.90
C LYS A 106 -31.51 37.72 -8.26
N GLY A 107 -32.47 38.41 -7.66
CA GLY A 107 -33.90 38.33 -8.00
C GLY A 107 -34.65 39.63 -7.76
N LYS A 108 -34.01 40.79 -7.94
CA LYS A 108 -34.66 42.10 -7.75
C LYS A 108 -34.16 43.08 -8.82
N GLN A 109 -34.81 43.08 -9.98
CA GLN A 109 -35.00 44.26 -10.85
C GLN A 109 -35.69 43.87 -12.16
N ARG A 110 -37.01 44.00 -12.20
CA ARG A 110 -37.76 44.35 -13.42
C ARG A 110 -38.92 45.26 -13.03
N LYS A 111 -38.56 46.46 -12.57
CA LYS A 111 -39.51 47.57 -12.36
C LYS A 111 -39.63 48.32 -13.69
N GLN A 112 -40.73 48.03 -14.38
CA GLN A 112 -41.49 48.86 -15.30
C GLN A 112 -40.77 50.05 -15.97
N LYS A 113 -40.54 49.93 -17.28
CA LYS A 113 -40.46 51.10 -18.16
C LYS A 113 -40.89 50.74 -19.59
N LYS A 114 -42.15 51.05 -19.91
CA LYS A 114 -42.76 51.30 -21.24
C LYS A 114 -44.28 51.30 -21.01
N SER A 115 -45.09 52.27 -21.40
CA SER A 115 -44.90 53.49 -22.16
C SER A 115 -46.15 54.35 -21.96
N LYS A 116 -45.94 55.65 -21.71
CA LYS A 116 -46.97 56.69 -21.75
C LYS A 116 -47.34 56.93 -23.22
N LYS A 117 -48.63 57.02 -23.55
CA LYS A 117 -49.27 58.09 -24.38
C LYS A 117 -50.39 57.59 -25.33
N LYS A 118 -51.62 58.02 -24.98
CA LYS A 118 -52.74 58.53 -25.80
C LYS A 118 -52.80 58.13 -27.29
N ARG A 119 -53.89 57.50 -27.72
CA ARG A 119 -55.11 58.15 -28.25
C ARG A 119 -56.23 57.12 -28.37
#